data_AF-A0A3D2WNU9-F1
#
_entry.id   AF-A0A3D2WNU9-F1
#
_cell.length_a   1.000
_cell.length_b   1.000
_cell.length_c   1.000
_cell.angle_alpha   90.00
_cell.angle_beta   90.00
_cell.angle_gamma   90.00
#
_symmetry.space_group_name_H-M   'P 1'
#
loop_
_entity.id
_entity.type
_entity.pdbx_description
1 polymer ?
#
loop_
_entity_poly.entity_id
_entity_poly.type
_entity_poly.pdbx_seq_one_letter_code
_entity_poly.pdbx_strand_id
1 'polypeptide(L)' 'MSDKILHLNDGNFDSTIAEAKVPVLVDFWAEWCGP' A
#
# COMPACT_ATOMS: atom_id res chain seq x y z
N MET A 1 1.09 -10.97 -12.46
CA MET A 1 1.32 -10.10 -11.30
C MET A 1 -0.02 -9.92 -10.62
N SER A 2 -0.08 -9.83 -9.28
CA SER A 2 -1.37 -9.78 -8.58
C SER A 2 -2.06 -8.45 -8.89
N ASP A 3 -3.13 -8.48 -9.69
CA ASP A 3 -3.84 -7.30 -10.21
C ASP A 3 -4.52 -6.44 -9.12
N LYS A 4 -4.28 -6.75 -7.84
CA LYS A 4 -4.87 -6.10 -6.67
C LYS A 4 -3.87 -5.33 -5.82
N ILE A 5 -2.58 -5.29 -6.20
CA ILE A 5 -1.58 -4.51 -5.47
C ILE A 5 -1.70 -3.04 -5.90
N LEU A 6 -2.00 -2.18 -4.93
CA LEU A 6 -2.05 -0.73 -5.11
C LEU A 6 -0.76 -0.12 -4.56
N HIS A 7 -0.02 0.61 -5.39
CA HIS A 7 1.16 1.34 -4.96
C HIS A 7 0.76 2.64 -4.24
N LEU A 8 1.13 2.71 -2.97
CA LEU A 8 0.89 3.87 -2.13
C LEU A 8 2.06 4.86 -2.22
N ASN A 9 1.71 6.13 -2.09
CA ASN A 9 2.61 7.26 -1.90
C ASN A 9 1.93 8.28 -0.99
N ASP A 10 2.66 9.32 -0.61
CA ASP A 10 2.16 10.35 0.31
C ASP A 10 0.87 11.03 -0.18
N GLY A 11 0.66 11.11 -1.50
CA GLY A 11 -0.51 11.76 -2.09
C GLY A 11 -1.78 10.90 -2.11
N ASN A 12 -1.69 9.58 -1.89
CA ASN A 12 -2.84 8.68 -1.95
C ASN A 12 -3.01 7.80 -0.72
N PHE A 13 -2.07 7.81 0.23
CA PHE A 13 -2.12 6.96 1.41
C PHE A 13 -3.37 7.26 2.24
N ASP A 14 -3.56 8.51 2.66
CA ASP A 14 -4.64 8.88 3.60
C ASP A 14 -6.03 8.57 3.05
N SER A 15 -6.31 8.94 1.80
CA SER A 15 -7.62 8.68 1.18
C SER A 15 -7.86 7.19 0.99
N THR A 16 -6.85 6.44 0.55
CA THR A 16 -6.97 4.99 0.35
C THR A 16 -7.27 4.25 1.66
N ILE A 17 -6.58 4.61 2.75
CA ILE A 17 -6.78 3.96 4.04
C ILE A 17 -8.10 4.40 4.69
N ALA A 18 -8.45 5.68 4.62
CA ALA A 18 -9.69 6.20 5.21
C ALA A 18 -10.96 5.63 4.54
N GLU A 19 -10.92 5.37 3.24
CA GLU A 19 -12.06 4.84 2.47
C GLU A 19 -12.15 3.30 2.50
N ALA A 20 -11.17 2.61 3.10
CA ALA A 20 -11.11 1.16 3.12
C ALA A 20 -12.26 0.54 3.94
N LYS A 21 -13.08 -0.28 3.28
CA LYS A 21 -14.19 -1.00 3.90
C LYS A 21 -13.77 -2.31 4.58
N VAL A 22 -12.52 -2.72 4.39
CA VAL A 22 -11.93 -3.96 4.90
C VAL A 22 -10.53 -3.64 5.44
N PRO A 23 -9.99 -4.47 6.35
CA PRO A 23 -8.61 -4.30 6.81
C PRO A 23 -7.62 -4.29 5.64
N VAL A 24 -6.68 -3.35 5.67
CA VAL A 24 -5.64 -3.19 4.65
C VAL A 24 -4.30 -3.66 5.24
N LEU A 25 -3.63 -4.57 4.53
CA LEU A 25 -2.24 -4.92 4.79
C LEU A 25 -1.34 -4.01 3.97
N VAL A 26 -0.48 -3.26 4.64
CA VAL A 26 0.50 -2.38 3.99
C VAL A 26 1.87 -2.99 4.13
N ASP A 27 2.52 -3.23 2.98
CA ASP A 27 3.91 -3.64 2.90
C ASP A 27 4.79 -2.40 2.75
N PHE A 28 5.56 -2.08 3.79
CA PHE A 28 6.55 -1.00 3.76
C PHE A 28 7.90 -1.59 3.34
N TRP A 29 8.32 -1.29 2.12
CA TRP A 29 9.52 -1.85 1.51
C TRP A 29 10.36 -0.77 0.84
N ALA A 30 11.58 -1.13 0.45
CA ALA A 30 12.45 -0.33 -0.40
C ALA A 30 13.30 -1.26 -1.27
N GLU A 31 13.72 -0.80 -2.46
CA GLU A 31 14.50 -1.62 -3.40
C GLU A 31 15.83 -2.12 -2.83
N TRP A 32 16.38 -1.41 -1.85
CA TRP A 32 17.64 -1.73 -1.17
C TRP A 32 17.43 -2.51 0.14
N CYS A 33 16.18 -2.73 0.55
CA CYS A 33 15.85 -3.53 1.72
C CYS A 33 15.69 -4.99 1.29
N GLY A 34 16.79 -5.73 1.36
CA GLY A 34 16.75 -7.19 1.25
C GLY A 34 16.01 -7.82 2.46
N PRO A 35 15.53 -9.07 2.35
CA PRO A 35 14.88 -9.78 3.46
C PRO A 35 15.80 -9.98 4.67
#